data_AF-A0A1L7XHU9-F1
#
_entry.id   AF-A0A1L7XHU9-F1
#
_cell.length_a   1.000
_cell.length_b   1.000
_cell.length_c   1.000
_cell.angle_alpha   90.00
_cell.angle_beta   90.00
_cell.angle_gamma   90.00
#
_symmetry.space_group_name_H-M   'P 1'
#
loop_
_entity.id
_entity.type
_entity.pdbx_description
1 polymer ?
#
loop_
_entity_poly.entity_id
_entity_poly.type
_entity_poly.pdbx_seq_one_letter_code
_entity_poly.pdbx_strand_id
1 'polypeptide(L)'
;MKISSSVAAFLAVGVAVANNINTTEPEPQCHPGPGSFDQPIFNSTNIASLVACTKLNYICDTPTGRDFYEFNPTTPVPANYNCTPNFYSIYIQPDVNSSLSIPVADTIAGVYFYGNERYNVPLNLTGLDFPELVNVSEFELTWADKVGTFDVPKLERVEGYMNLNLSGANPPAINLSFPSLGYARYLSLMGNIDAIELPLLQNATGINVMSTGNLDCTVWAAEVVSKTLPLRPYPTNTNDSVICNSRKGSVTTYRAAPTSGSRRLVAKMDVMGLVGFVWLLVL
;
A
#
# COMPACT_ATOMS: atom_id res chain seq x y z
N MET A 1 -5.57 10.69 52.67
CA MET A 1 -6.10 9.57 51.88
C MET A 1 -7.38 10.06 51.20
N LYS A 2 -7.28 10.57 49.97
CA LYS A 2 -8.42 11.06 49.17
C LYS A 2 -8.39 10.28 47.87
N ILE A 3 -9.37 9.41 47.67
CA ILE A 3 -9.54 8.68 46.41
C ILE A 3 -10.42 9.55 45.52
N SER A 4 -9.82 10.06 44.45
CA SER A 4 -10.48 10.69 43.31
C SER A 4 -11.14 9.60 42.47
N SER A 5 -12.41 9.77 42.13
CA SER A 5 -13.12 8.90 41.19
C SER A 5 -13.55 9.76 40.00
N SER A 6 -12.72 9.82 38.97
CA SER A 6 -13.09 10.37 37.65
C SER A 6 -13.56 9.23 36.77
N VAL A 7 -14.86 9.20 36.48
CA VAL A 7 -15.49 8.30 35.51
C VAL A 7 -15.21 8.87 34.12
N ALA A 8 -14.39 8.18 33.34
CA ALA A 8 -14.18 8.46 31.92
C ALA A 8 -15.36 7.90 31.12
N ALA A 9 -16.09 8.78 30.43
CA ALA A 9 -17.09 8.39 29.46
C ALA A 9 -16.39 7.94 28.17
N PHE A 10 -16.46 6.64 27.86
CA PHE A 10 -16.12 6.12 26.53
C PHE A 10 -17.30 6.37 25.59
N LEU A 11 -17.11 7.26 24.61
CA LEU A 11 -17.96 7.34 23.42
C LEU A 11 -17.66 6.12 22.54
N ALA A 12 -18.60 5.19 22.48
CA ALA A 12 -18.59 4.12 21.48
C ALA A 12 -18.99 4.71 20.13
N VAL A 13 -18.03 4.79 19.20
CA VAL A 13 -18.33 4.99 17.77
C VAL A 13 -18.89 3.67 17.25
N GLY A 14 -20.13 3.69 16.76
CA GLY A 14 -20.81 2.50 16.26
C GLY A 14 -20.09 1.93 15.04
N VAL A 15 -19.39 0.83 15.24
CA VAL A 15 -18.97 -0.08 14.17
C VAL A 15 -20.21 -0.85 13.74
N ALA A 16 -20.59 -0.74 12.47
CA ALA A 16 -21.62 -1.59 11.89
C ALA A 16 -21.06 -3.01 11.79
N VAL A 17 -21.36 -3.84 12.80
CA VAL A 17 -21.06 -5.27 12.77
C VAL A 17 -22.10 -5.94 11.87
N ALA A 18 -21.65 -6.50 10.75
CA ALA A 18 -22.48 -7.29 9.86
C ALA A 18 -22.94 -8.57 10.58
N ASN A 19 -24.20 -8.60 11.02
CA ASN A 19 -24.82 -9.79 11.59
C ASN A 19 -25.45 -10.66 10.50
N ASN A 20 -25.13 -11.95 10.56
CA ASN A 20 -25.80 -13.11 9.97
C ASN A 20 -26.87 -12.83 8.91
N ILE A 21 -26.45 -12.92 7.65
CA ILE A 21 -27.30 -12.91 6.47
C ILE A 21 -27.81 -14.34 6.25
N ASN A 22 -29.12 -14.55 6.43
CA ASN A 22 -29.84 -15.76 6.09
C ASN A 22 -30.50 -15.50 4.71
N THR A 23 -29.85 -15.87 3.60
CA THR A 23 -30.25 -15.46 2.24
C THR A 23 -30.82 -16.58 1.39
N THR A 24 -32.05 -16.38 0.94
CA THR A 24 -32.58 -16.86 -0.35
C THR A 24 -32.48 -15.76 -1.42
N GLU A 25 -31.56 -14.80 -1.26
CA GLU A 25 -31.32 -13.73 -2.22
C GLU A 25 -30.34 -14.24 -3.30
N PRO A 26 -30.57 -13.93 -4.59
CA PRO A 26 -29.69 -14.38 -5.67
C PRO A 26 -28.25 -13.93 -5.41
N GLU A 27 -27.30 -14.86 -5.58
CA GLU A 27 -25.87 -14.59 -5.40
C GLU A 27 -25.47 -13.36 -6.22
N PRO A 28 -24.72 -12.41 -5.63
CA PRO A 28 -24.26 -11.22 -6.33
C PRO A 28 -23.39 -11.66 -7.52
N GLN A 29 -23.81 -11.34 -8.74
CA GLN A 29 -23.02 -11.67 -9.91
C GLN A 29 -21.76 -10.80 -9.93
N CYS A 30 -20.62 -11.43 -9.70
CA CYS A 30 -19.30 -10.79 -9.74
C CYS A 30 -18.83 -10.43 -11.15
N HIS A 31 -19.67 -10.69 -12.17
CA HIS A 31 -19.40 -10.41 -13.59
C HIS A 31 -20.61 -9.74 -14.26
N PRO A 32 -20.43 -8.65 -15.01
CA PRO A 32 -21.45 -8.15 -15.92
C PRO A 32 -21.33 -8.84 -17.28
N GLY A 33 -21.82 -10.07 -17.36
CA GLY A 33 -22.06 -10.78 -18.63
C GLY A 33 -20.81 -11.12 -19.47
N PRO A 34 -20.99 -11.97 -20.51
CA PRO A 34 -19.89 -12.41 -21.37
C PRO A 34 -19.36 -11.26 -22.25
N GLY A 35 -18.05 -10.97 -22.14
CA GLY A 35 -17.33 -10.05 -23.03
C GLY A 35 -16.79 -8.78 -22.38
N SER A 36 -17.05 -8.55 -21.09
CA SER A 36 -16.50 -7.43 -20.33
C SER A 36 -15.43 -7.92 -19.33
N PHE A 37 -14.28 -7.27 -19.31
CA PHE A 37 -13.27 -7.44 -18.25
C PHE A 37 -13.64 -6.60 -17.02
N ASP A 38 -14.93 -6.45 -16.75
CA ASP A 38 -15.42 -5.51 -15.76
C ASP A 38 -15.09 -6.06 -14.37
N GLN A 39 -14.06 -5.46 -13.80
CA GLN A 39 -13.59 -5.71 -12.44
C GLN A 39 -14.60 -5.17 -11.43
N PRO A 40 -14.70 -5.75 -10.23
CA PRO A 40 -15.65 -5.29 -9.23
C PRO A 40 -15.33 -3.84 -8.81
N ILE A 41 -16.33 -2.95 -8.97
CA ILE A 41 -16.22 -1.54 -8.61
C ILE A 41 -16.96 -1.30 -7.29
N PHE A 42 -16.19 -1.00 -6.24
CA PHE A 42 -16.67 -0.82 -4.88
C PHE A 42 -17.13 0.60 -4.60
N ASN A 43 -18.18 0.72 -3.79
CA ASN A 43 -18.66 1.94 -3.17
C ASN A 43 -19.28 1.64 -1.80
N SER A 44 -19.64 2.68 -1.04
CA SER A 44 -20.19 2.54 0.32
C SER A 44 -21.49 1.70 0.41
N THR A 45 -22.21 1.52 -0.70
CA THR A 45 -23.49 0.81 -0.75
C THR A 45 -23.37 -0.64 -1.19
N ASN A 46 -22.30 -1.01 -1.91
CA ASN A 46 -22.15 -2.33 -2.53
C ASN A 46 -20.98 -3.16 -1.98
N ILE A 47 -20.18 -2.66 -1.02
CA ILE A 47 -19.08 -3.45 -0.42
C ILE A 47 -19.58 -4.79 0.10
N ALA A 48 -20.70 -4.79 0.82
CA ALA A 48 -21.23 -6.02 1.43
C ALA A 48 -21.61 -7.08 0.38
N SER A 49 -22.09 -6.66 -0.80
CA SER A 49 -22.44 -7.58 -1.88
C SER A 49 -21.22 -7.98 -2.71
N LEU A 50 -20.27 -7.06 -2.95
CA LEU A 50 -19.10 -7.32 -3.79
C LEU A 50 -17.92 -7.93 -3.04
N VAL A 51 -17.90 -7.93 -1.71
CA VAL A 51 -16.78 -8.50 -0.96
C VAL A 51 -16.62 -10.00 -1.21
N ALA A 52 -17.71 -10.71 -1.49
CA ALA A 52 -17.66 -12.10 -1.91
C ALA A 52 -16.84 -12.28 -3.21
N CYS A 53 -16.94 -11.32 -4.13
CA CYS A 53 -16.18 -11.30 -5.38
C CYS A 53 -14.67 -11.18 -5.18
N THR A 54 -14.23 -10.65 -4.03
CA THR A 54 -12.80 -10.53 -3.71
C THR A 54 -12.18 -11.83 -3.22
N LYS A 55 -12.99 -12.89 -3.04
CA LYS A 55 -12.50 -14.21 -2.64
C LYS A 55 -11.74 -14.90 -3.77
N LEU A 56 -11.11 -16.03 -3.46
CA LEU A 56 -10.39 -16.84 -4.43
C LEU A 56 -11.33 -17.22 -5.59
N ASN A 57 -10.99 -16.86 -6.83
CA ASN A 57 -11.73 -17.29 -8.02
C ASN A 57 -10.83 -18.17 -8.88
N TYR A 58 -11.39 -18.79 -9.93
CA TYR A 58 -10.62 -19.64 -10.83
C TYR A 58 -10.89 -19.29 -12.30
N ILE A 59 -9.84 -19.31 -13.11
CA ILE A 59 -9.93 -19.39 -14.56
C ILE A 59 -9.61 -20.82 -14.95
N CYS A 60 -10.49 -21.44 -15.72
CA CYS A 60 -10.38 -22.84 -16.11
C CYS A 60 -10.33 -22.98 -17.64
N ASP A 61 -9.43 -23.81 -18.14
CA ASP A 61 -9.42 -24.23 -19.54
C ASP A 61 -10.52 -25.27 -19.76
N THR A 62 -11.51 -24.93 -20.58
CA THR A 62 -12.62 -25.80 -20.99
C THR A 62 -12.47 -26.22 -22.46
N PRO A 63 -13.14 -27.30 -22.93
CA PRO A 63 -13.11 -27.71 -24.33
C PRO A 63 -13.57 -26.61 -25.31
N THR A 64 -14.34 -25.64 -24.83
CA THR A 64 -14.90 -24.54 -25.62
C THR A 64 -14.12 -23.23 -25.50
N GLY A 65 -13.14 -23.13 -24.59
CA GLY A 65 -12.36 -21.91 -24.39
C GLY A 65 -11.82 -21.79 -22.97
N ARG A 66 -11.66 -20.56 -22.49
CA ARG A 66 -11.41 -20.27 -21.07
C ARG A 66 -12.69 -19.75 -20.45
N ASP A 67 -13.11 -20.38 -19.37
CA ASP A 67 -14.29 -19.98 -18.61
C ASP A 67 -13.90 -19.57 -17.18
N PHE A 68 -14.63 -18.61 -16.64
CA PHE A 68 -14.47 -18.12 -15.27
C PHE A 68 -15.38 -18.93 -14.35
N TYR A 69 -14.81 -19.43 -13.26
CA TYR A 69 -15.53 -20.12 -12.21
C TYR A 69 -15.40 -19.33 -10.93
N GLU A 70 -16.51 -18.76 -10.50
CA GLU A 70 -16.63 -18.18 -9.17
C GLU A 70 -16.54 -19.31 -8.15
N PHE A 71 -15.66 -19.17 -7.16
CA PHE A 71 -15.55 -20.18 -6.11
C PHE A 71 -16.78 -20.08 -5.21
N ASN A 72 -17.75 -20.94 -5.47
CA ASN A 72 -18.75 -21.26 -4.47
C ASN A 72 -18.19 -22.43 -3.64
N PRO A 73 -17.99 -22.27 -2.32
CA PRO A 73 -17.48 -23.34 -1.46
C PRO A 73 -18.35 -24.61 -1.46
N THR A 74 -19.58 -24.52 -1.97
CA THR A 74 -20.50 -25.66 -2.09
C THR A 74 -20.41 -26.40 -3.43
N THR A 75 -19.80 -25.81 -4.47
CA THR A 75 -19.65 -26.45 -5.77
C THR A 75 -18.18 -26.81 -6.03
N PRO A 76 -17.82 -28.10 -6.02
CA PRO A 76 -16.47 -28.50 -6.38
C PRO A 76 -16.18 -28.11 -7.83
N VAL A 77 -15.02 -27.50 -8.06
CA VAL A 77 -14.49 -27.22 -9.40
C VAL A 77 -14.46 -28.55 -10.18
N PRO A 78 -14.97 -28.61 -11.43
CA PRO A 78 -14.98 -29.85 -12.18
C PRO A 78 -13.56 -30.41 -12.34
N ALA A 79 -13.34 -31.65 -11.90
CA ALA A 79 -12.02 -32.26 -11.80
C ALA A 79 -11.29 -32.42 -13.16
N ASN A 80 -12.01 -32.21 -14.26
CA ASN A 80 -11.52 -32.34 -15.64
C ASN A 80 -11.06 -31.01 -16.26
N TYR A 81 -11.13 -29.88 -15.54
CA TYR A 81 -10.63 -28.61 -16.04
C TYR A 81 -9.31 -28.22 -15.40
N ASN A 82 -8.40 -27.69 -16.22
CA ASN A 82 -7.16 -27.11 -15.74
C ASN A 82 -7.45 -25.70 -15.22
N CYS A 83 -7.60 -25.57 -13.90
CA CYS A 83 -8.01 -24.34 -13.26
C CYS A 83 -6.84 -23.69 -12.52
N THR A 84 -6.63 -22.41 -12.79
CA THR A 84 -5.66 -21.58 -12.08
C THR A 84 -6.40 -20.56 -11.21
N PRO A 85 -5.94 -20.33 -9.96
CA PRO A 85 -6.39 -19.19 -9.17
C PRO A 85 -6.39 -17.90 -9.99
N ASN A 86 -7.49 -17.18 -9.93
CA ASN A 86 -7.67 -15.86 -10.50
C ASN A 86 -8.04 -14.91 -9.36
N PHE A 87 -7.19 -13.90 -9.16
CA PHE A 87 -7.43 -12.88 -8.15
C PHE A 87 -7.96 -11.64 -8.86
N TYR A 88 -9.03 -11.04 -8.31
CA TYR A 88 -9.58 -9.81 -8.89
C TYR A 88 -8.75 -8.60 -8.50
N SER A 89 -8.81 -7.61 -9.38
CA SER A 89 -8.38 -6.25 -9.06
C SER A 89 -9.58 -5.46 -8.54
N ILE A 90 -9.36 -4.62 -7.53
CA ILE A 90 -10.40 -3.83 -6.87
C ILE A 90 -10.29 -2.38 -7.33
N TYR A 91 -11.43 -1.81 -7.73
CA TYR A 91 -11.58 -0.40 -8.10
C TYR A 91 -12.62 0.24 -7.20
N ILE A 92 -12.57 1.57 -7.07
CA ILE A 92 -13.62 2.34 -6.39
C ILE A 92 -14.29 3.30 -7.35
N GLN A 93 -15.56 3.59 -7.08
CA GLN A 93 -16.22 4.69 -7.76
C GLN A 93 -15.66 6.04 -7.27
N PRO A 94 -15.51 7.04 -8.16
CA PRO A 94 -14.99 8.36 -7.79
C PRO A 94 -15.85 9.14 -6.78
N ASP A 95 -17.12 8.77 -6.61
CA ASP A 95 -18.10 9.43 -5.74
C ASP A 95 -18.09 8.92 -4.30
N VAL A 96 -17.26 7.92 -3.97
CA VAL A 96 -17.05 7.48 -2.58
C VAL A 96 -16.49 8.65 -1.76
N ASN A 97 -17.29 9.09 -0.78
CA ASN A 97 -17.07 10.30 0.00
C ASN A 97 -16.86 10.05 1.50
N SER A 98 -16.49 8.82 1.85
CA SER A 98 -16.36 8.34 3.23
C SER A 98 -15.20 7.36 3.33
N SER A 99 -14.88 6.93 4.55
CA SER A 99 -13.89 5.87 4.76
C SER A 99 -14.42 4.52 4.27
N LEU A 100 -13.52 3.69 3.77
CA LEU A 100 -13.81 2.40 3.18
C LEU A 100 -13.07 1.30 3.95
N SER A 101 -13.81 0.32 4.47
CA SER A 101 -13.21 -0.89 5.04
C SER A 101 -13.65 -2.07 4.19
N ILE A 102 -12.69 -2.76 3.58
CA ILE A 102 -12.97 -3.90 2.69
C ILE A 102 -12.44 -5.18 3.35
N PRO A 103 -13.32 -6.03 3.91
CA PRO A 103 -12.92 -7.30 4.52
C PRO A 103 -12.67 -8.36 3.44
N VAL A 104 -11.59 -8.16 2.69
CA VAL A 104 -11.18 -8.97 1.52
C VAL A 104 -10.62 -10.35 1.89
N ALA A 105 -10.36 -11.18 0.88
CA ALA A 105 -9.54 -12.37 1.03
C ALA A 105 -8.05 -12.04 1.21
N ASP A 106 -7.30 -13.06 1.64
CA ASP A 106 -5.87 -12.97 1.92
C ASP A 106 -5.02 -12.49 0.72
N THR A 107 -5.45 -12.73 -0.51
CA THR A 107 -4.66 -12.45 -1.72
C THR A 107 -5.46 -11.71 -2.79
N ILE A 108 -4.92 -10.59 -3.28
CA ILE A 108 -5.52 -9.73 -4.31
C ILE A 108 -4.54 -9.53 -5.47
N ALA A 109 -5.04 -9.48 -6.71
CA ALA A 109 -4.21 -9.14 -7.87
C ALA A 109 -3.75 -7.68 -7.78
N GLY A 110 -4.70 -6.74 -7.75
CA GLY A 110 -4.36 -5.36 -7.49
C GLY A 110 -5.45 -4.53 -6.83
N VAL A 111 -5.05 -3.41 -6.24
CA VAL A 111 -5.94 -2.38 -5.71
C VAL A 111 -5.64 -1.10 -6.48
N TYR A 112 -6.63 -0.52 -7.16
CA TYR A 112 -6.40 0.59 -8.09
C TYR A 112 -7.42 1.70 -7.89
N PHE A 113 -7.08 2.62 -6.99
CA PHE A 113 -7.94 3.74 -6.59
C PHE A 113 -7.34 5.04 -7.11
N TYR A 114 -8.03 5.67 -8.06
CA TYR A 114 -7.51 6.83 -8.77
C TYR A 114 -8.45 8.03 -8.64
N GLY A 115 -7.92 9.14 -8.15
CA GLY A 115 -8.51 10.45 -8.40
C GLY A 115 -8.29 10.86 -9.85
N ASN A 116 -8.93 11.94 -10.28
CA ASN A 116 -8.75 12.48 -11.61
C ASN A 116 -7.75 13.64 -11.61
N GLU A 117 -6.48 13.32 -11.87
CA GLU A 117 -5.38 14.28 -12.05
C GLU A 117 -5.72 15.37 -13.07
N ARG A 118 -6.22 14.97 -14.23
CA ARG A 118 -6.46 15.87 -15.37
C ARG A 118 -7.46 16.98 -15.02
N TYR A 119 -8.43 16.68 -14.17
CA TYR A 119 -9.45 17.62 -13.72
C TYR A 119 -9.20 18.14 -12.31
N ASN A 120 -8.06 17.80 -11.69
CA ASN A 120 -7.73 18.16 -10.31
C ASN A 120 -8.85 17.78 -9.33
N VAL A 121 -9.44 16.59 -9.52
CA VAL A 121 -10.50 16.04 -8.67
C VAL A 121 -9.90 14.90 -7.86
N PRO A 122 -9.46 15.15 -6.62
CA PRO A 122 -8.97 14.08 -5.77
C PRO A 122 -10.08 13.12 -5.37
N LEU A 123 -9.71 11.92 -4.95
CA LEU A 123 -10.62 11.00 -4.29
C LEU A 123 -11.19 11.63 -3.02
N ASN A 124 -12.50 11.49 -2.83
CA ASN A 124 -13.16 11.92 -1.59
C ASN A 124 -13.08 10.86 -0.47
N LEU A 125 -12.19 9.88 -0.63
CA LEU A 125 -11.89 8.85 0.36
C LEU A 125 -11.17 9.46 1.56
N THR A 126 -11.71 9.29 2.76
CA THR A 126 -11.12 9.82 4.01
C THR A 126 -10.29 8.79 4.77
N GLY A 127 -10.53 7.50 4.51
CA GLY A 127 -9.85 6.40 5.17
C GLY A 127 -9.96 5.11 4.38
N LEU A 128 -8.97 4.23 4.50
CA LEU A 128 -8.95 2.98 3.76
C LEU A 128 -8.36 1.85 4.60
N ASP A 129 -9.16 0.81 4.83
CA ASP A 129 -8.79 -0.31 5.67
C ASP A 129 -8.95 -1.64 4.93
N PHE A 130 -7.90 -2.47 4.95
CA PHE A 130 -7.95 -3.87 4.51
C PHE A 130 -7.49 -4.78 5.66
N PRO A 131 -8.39 -5.13 6.60
CA PRO A 131 -8.02 -5.87 7.82
C PRO A 131 -7.51 -7.29 7.56
N GLU A 132 -7.87 -7.88 6.41
CA GLU A 132 -7.60 -9.28 6.06
C GLU A 132 -6.62 -9.44 4.89
N LEU A 133 -6.14 -8.34 4.28
CA LEU A 133 -5.23 -8.41 3.14
C LEU A 133 -3.84 -8.88 3.58
N VAL A 134 -3.36 -9.98 3.01
CA VAL A 134 -2.04 -10.57 3.29
C VAL A 134 -1.07 -10.38 2.13
N ASN A 135 -1.52 -10.60 0.90
CA ASN A 135 -0.71 -10.54 -0.31
C ASN A 135 -1.38 -9.66 -1.37
N VAL A 136 -0.61 -8.79 -2.00
CA VAL A 136 -1.07 -8.01 -3.16
C VAL A 136 -0.01 -7.97 -4.24
N SER A 137 -0.40 -8.04 -5.51
CA SER A 137 0.58 -7.81 -6.58
C SER A 137 0.83 -6.32 -6.77
N GLU A 138 -0.21 -5.52 -6.94
CA GLU A 138 -0.08 -4.08 -7.13
C GLU A 138 -1.05 -3.31 -6.22
N PHE A 139 -0.57 -2.27 -5.56
CA PHE A 139 -1.41 -1.42 -4.73
C PHE A 139 -1.21 0.03 -5.13
N GLU A 140 -2.24 0.64 -5.69
CA GLU A 140 -2.23 2.01 -6.16
C GLU A 140 -3.37 2.80 -5.53
N LEU A 141 -2.98 3.87 -4.86
CA LEU A 141 -3.87 4.90 -4.37
C LEU A 141 -3.31 6.24 -4.84
N THR A 142 -3.92 6.85 -5.84
CA THR A 142 -3.43 8.11 -6.41
C THR A 142 -4.44 9.24 -6.26
N TRP A 143 -3.92 10.46 -6.10
CA TRP A 143 -4.75 11.65 -5.94
C TRP A 143 -5.73 11.52 -4.76
N ALA A 144 -5.24 10.96 -3.64
CA ALA A 144 -6.05 10.66 -2.46
C ALA A 144 -5.69 11.59 -1.28
N ASP A 145 -5.71 12.90 -1.53
CA ASP A 145 -5.24 13.92 -0.59
C ASP A 145 -6.12 14.11 0.65
N LYS A 146 -7.25 13.40 0.75
CA LYS A 146 -8.16 13.43 1.90
C LYS A 146 -7.99 12.23 2.83
N VAL A 147 -7.20 11.24 2.45
CA VAL A 147 -6.99 10.02 3.25
C VAL A 147 -6.16 10.37 4.48
N GLY A 148 -6.79 10.33 5.65
CA GLY A 148 -6.15 10.54 6.95
C GLY A 148 -5.89 9.25 7.72
N THR A 149 -6.54 8.14 7.32
CA THR A 149 -6.34 6.81 7.93
C THR A 149 -6.09 5.77 6.85
N PHE A 150 -5.09 4.92 7.06
CA PHE A 150 -4.76 3.84 6.15
C PHE A 150 -4.27 2.65 6.98
N ASP A 151 -5.01 1.54 6.96
CA ASP A 151 -4.72 0.39 7.81
C ASP A 151 -4.73 -0.94 7.03
N VAL A 152 -3.58 -1.62 7.01
CA VAL A 152 -3.36 -2.89 6.31
C VAL A 152 -2.55 -3.84 7.18
N PRO A 153 -3.05 -4.20 8.38
CA PRO A 153 -2.23 -4.74 9.47
C PRO A 153 -1.68 -6.14 9.17
N LYS A 154 -2.35 -6.91 8.29
CA LYS A 154 -1.95 -8.27 7.91
C LYS A 154 -1.14 -8.33 6.63
N LEU A 155 -0.86 -7.21 5.97
CA LEU A 155 -0.14 -7.21 4.70
C LEU A 155 1.30 -7.69 4.91
N GLU A 156 1.63 -8.84 4.33
CA GLU A 156 2.95 -9.47 4.43
C GLU A 156 3.80 -9.23 3.18
N ARG A 157 3.16 -9.08 2.00
CA ARG A 157 3.85 -9.15 0.71
C ARG A 157 3.23 -8.25 -0.35
N VAL A 158 4.10 -7.46 -0.99
CA VAL A 158 3.81 -6.69 -2.21
C VAL A 158 4.73 -7.19 -3.33
N GLU A 159 4.18 -7.94 -4.29
CA GLU A 159 4.97 -8.60 -5.37
C GLU A 159 5.42 -7.64 -6.48
N GLY A 160 4.62 -6.62 -6.79
CA GLY A 160 4.84 -5.65 -7.85
C GLY A 160 5.30 -4.31 -7.27
N TYR A 161 4.35 -3.40 -7.05
CA TYR A 161 4.64 -2.11 -6.44
C TYR A 161 3.47 -1.64 -5.58
N MET A 162 3.80 -0.88 -4.54
CA MET A 162 2.86 -0.11 -3.75
C MET A 162 3.12 1.35 -3.98
N ASN A 163 2.14 2.07 -4.53
CA ASN A 163 2.17 3.49 -4.79
C ASN A 163 1.03 4.17 -4.02
N LEU A 164 1.39 4.86 -2.94
CA LEU A 164 0.48 5.69 -2.15
C LEU A 164 0.80 7.15 -2.43
N ASN A 165 0.02 7.78 -3.30
CA ASN A 165 0.05 9.21 -3.55
C ASN A 165 -1.14 9.89 -2.85
N LEU A 166 -0.84 10.35 -1.63
CA LEU A 166 -1.70 11.12 -0.72
C LEU A 166 -1.37 12.62 -0.77
N SER A 167 -0.69 13.09 -1.83
CA SER A 167 -0.37 14.51 -1.98
C SER A 167 -1.53 15.30 -2.57
N GLY A 168 -1.61 16.59 -2.22
CA GLY A 168 -2.61 17.52 -2.72
C GLY A 168 -2.47 18.88 -2.05
N ALA A 169 -3.55 19.67 -2.07
CA ALA A 169 -3.50 21.06 -1.61
C ALA A 169 -3.34 21.18 -0.09
N ASN A 170 -4.10 20.39 0.68
CA ASN A 170 -4.08 20.40 2.15
C ASN A 170 -4.21 18.99 2.75
N PRO A 171 -3.27 18.08 2.46
CA PRO A 171 -3.37 16.69 2.93
C PRO A 171 -3.24 16.58 4.46
N PRO A 172 -4.05 15.74 5.11
CA PRO A 172 -3.93 15.50 6.55
C PRO A 172 -2.58 14.85 6.85
N ALA A 173 -2.05 15.14 8.05
CA ALA A 173 -0.87 14.43 8.53
C ALA A 173 -1.22 12.96 8.77
N ILE A 174 -0.36 12.05 8.31
CA ILE A 174 -0.58 10.61 8.40
C ILE A 174 0.67 9.87 8.88
N ASN A 175 0.44 8.85 9.69
CA ASN A 175 1.45 7.86 10.07
C ASN A 175 1.13 6.56 9.32
N LEU A 176 2.11 6.01 8.61
CA LEU A 176 1.95 4.77 7.87
C LEU A 176 2.61 3.64 8.64
N SER A 177 1.85 2.61 9.00
CA SER A 177 2.39 1.43 9.69
C SER A 177 2.04 0.17 8.93
N PHE A 178 3.05 -0.67 8.66
CA PHE A 178 2.88 -1.97 8.02
C PHE A 178 3.50 -3.05 8.92
N PRO A 179 2.81 -3.44 10.00
CA PRO A 179 3.41 -4.26 11.05
C PRO A 179 3.80 -5.66 10.57
N SER A 180 3.11 -6.20 9.56
CA SER A 180 3.36 -7.55 9.02
C SER A 180 4.22 -7.59 7.75
N LEU A 181 4.52 -6.44 7.15
CA LEU A 181 5.12 -6.38 5.80
C LEU A 181 6.57 -6.88 5.82
N GLY A 182 6.78 -8.09 5.31
CA GLY A 182 8.08 -8.74 5.24
C GLY A 182 8.79 -8.55 3.90
N TYR A 183 8.01 -8.44 2.83
CA TYR A 183 8.51 -8.30 1.46
C TYR A 183 7.77 -7.20 0.70
N ALA A 184 8.50 -6.28 0.10
CA ALA A 184 7.91 -5.33 -0.84
C ALA A 184 8.84 -5.10 -2.02
N ARG A 185 8.43 -5.50 -3.23
CA ARG A 185 9.28 -5.26 -4.40
C ARG A 185 9.58 -3.77 -4.56
N TYR A 186 8.58 -2.90 -4.60
CA TYR A 186 8.82 -1.46 -4.62
C TYR A 186 7.79 -0.69 -3.80
N LEU A 187 8.26 0.25 -2.97
CA LEU A 187 7.42 1.15 -2.18
C LEU A 187 7.61 2.59 -2.66
N SER A 188 6.51 3.25 -3.00
CA SER A 188 6.45 4.67 -3.37
C SER A 188 5.40 5.35 -2.51
N LEU A 189 5.85 6.21 -1.60
CA LEU A 189 4.99 6.86 -0.62
C LEU A 189 5.11 8.38 -0.75
N MET A 190 4.01 9.07 -1.02
CA MET A 190 3.98 10.50 -1.21
C MET A 190 2.81 11.13 -0.46
N GLY A 191 3.04 12.19 0.30
CA GLY A 191 1.99 12.86 1.09
C GLY A 191 2.53 13.64 2.29
N ASN A 192 1.64 14.05 3.19
CA ASN A 192 2.02 14.69 4.47
C ASN A 192 2.31 13.62 5.53
N ILE A 193 3.43 12.90 5.38
CA ILE A 193 3.76 11.72 6.16
C ILE A 193 4.68 12.09 7.33
N ASP A 194 4.23 11.85 8.56
CA ASP A 194 4.99 12.16 9.78
C ASP A 194 5.81 10.98 10.31
N ALA A 195 5.35 9.75 10.09
CA ALA A 195 6.04 8.53 10.48
C ALA A 195 5.78 7.37 9.50
N ILE A 196 6.76 6.47 9.38
CA ILE A 196 6.67 5.22 8.61
C ILE A 196 7.26 4.10 9.46
N GLU A 197 6.49 3.05 9.70
CA GLU A 197 6.91 1.88 10.49
C GLU A 197 6.89 0.61 9.63
N LEU A 198 8.06 -0.05 9.53
CA LEU A 198 8.28 -1.26 8.73
C LEU A 198 9.03 -2.32 9.55
N PRO A 199 8.53 -2.73 10.73
CA PRO A 199 9.29 -3.49 11.72
C PRO A 199 9.74 -4.87 11.23
N LEU A 200 8.92 -5.51 10.38
CA LEU A 200 9.19 -6.84 9.85
C LEU A 200 9.79 -6.85 8.44
N LEU A 201 10.05 -5.68 7.84
CA LEU A 201 10.59 -5.63 6.49
C LEU A 201 11.97 -6.29 6.44
N GLN A 202 12.10 -7.27 5.56
CA GLN A 202 13.32 -8.05 5.35
C GLN A 202 13.91 -7.79 3.97
N ASN A 203 13.07 -7.58 2.97
CA ASN A 203 13.50 -7.43 1.59
C ASN A 203 12.65 -6.41 0.85
N ALA A 204 13.32 -5.41 0.27
CA ALA A 204 12.74 -4.56 -0.74
C ALA A 204 13.68 -4.35 -1.92
N THR A 205 13.14 -4.20 -3.13
CA THR A 205 13.99 -3.77 -4.26
C THR A 205 14.30 -2.29 -4.08
N GLY A 206 13.27 -1.45 -3.94
CA GLY A 206 13.44 -0.01 -3.77
C GLY A 206 12.39 0.63 -2.87
N ILE A 207 12.77 1.75 -2.25
CA ILE A 207 11.87 2.53 -1.40
C ILE A 207 12.06 4.01 -1.73
N ASN A 208 10.97 4.66 -2.15
CA ASN A 208 10.93 6.08 -2.44
C ASN A 208 9.87 6.76 -1.57
N VAL A 209 10.28 7.75 -0.78
CA VAL A 209 9.41 8.54 0.07
C VAL A 209 9.55 10.01 -0.25
N MET A 210 8.43 10.65 -0.56
CA MET A 210 8.32 12.10 -0.75
C MET A 210 7.30 12.65 0.24
N SER A 211 7.77 12.99 1.43
CA SER A 211 6.95 13.55 2.49
C SER A 211 6.97 15.08 2.47
N THR A 212 5.81 15.70 2.67
CA THR A 212 5.70 17.12 3.05
C THR A 212 5.55 17.30 4.56
N GLY A 213 5.53 16.21 5.34
CA GLY A 213 5.43 16.19 6.80
C GLY A 213 6.79 16.23 7.51
N ASN A 214 6.78 15.75 8.76
CA ASN A 214 7.88 15.83 9.72
C ASN A 214 8.69 14.53 9.85
N LEU A 215 8.62 13.63 8.87
CA LEU A 215 9.43 12.41 8.84
C LEU A 215 10.92 12.75 8.92
N ASP A 216 11.65 12.16 9.87
CA ASP A 216 13.11 12.26 9.90
C ASP A 216 13.71 11.29 8.89
N CYS A 217 13.89 11.76 7.66
CA CYS A 217 14.40 10.94 6.58
C CYS A 217 15.79 10.34 6.86
N THR A 218 16.66 11.03 7.60
CA THR A 218 18.02 10.54 7.89
C THR A 218 17.99 9.34 8.84
N VAL A 219 17.22 9.44 9.92
CA VAL A 219 17.06 8.33 10.88
C VAL A 219 16.33 7.17 10.21
N TRP A 220 15.19 7.44 9.58
CA TRP A 220 14.36 6.41 8.97
C TRP A 220 15.09 5.66 7.85
N ALA A 221 15.79 6.36 6.95
CA ALA A 221 16.51 5.70 5.85
C ALA A 221 17.65 4.81 6.36
N ALA A 222 18.32 5.19 7.46
CA ALA A 222 19.36 4.37 8.07
C ALA A 222 18.82 3.04 8.62
N GLU A 223 17.57 3.02 9.10
CA GLU A 223 16.92 1.79 9.59
C GLU A 223 16.59 0.83 8.44
N VAL A 224 16.07 1.35 7.32
CA VAL A 224 15.54 0.51 6.23
C VAL A 224 16.53 0.17 5.12
N VAL A 225 17.63 0.92 4.96
CA VAL A 225 18.60 0.69 3.85
C VAL A 225 19.20 -0.72 3.88
N SER A 226 19.38 -1.32 5.06
CA SER A 226 19.89 -2.69 5.16
C SER A 226 18.92 -3.75 4.62
N LYS A 227 17.64 -3.39 4.49
CA LYS A 227 16.53 -4.23 4.01
C LYS A 227 16.35 -4.16 2.51
N THR A 228 17.01 -3.23 1.81
CA THR A 228 16.95 -3.17 0.36
C THR A 228 17.94 -4.12 -0.29
N LEU A 229 17.76 -4.39 -1.59
CA LEU A 229 18.75 -5.08 -2.40
C LEU A 229 20.02 -4.24 -2.53
N PRO A 230 21.21 -4.89 -2.59
CA PRO A 230 22.43 -4.16 -2.88
C PRO A 230 22.41 -3.63 -4.31
N LEU A 231 22.99 -2.43 -4.53
CA LEU A 231 23.16 -1.89 -5.87
C LEU A 231 23.89 -2.90 -6.76
N ARG A 232 23.29 -3.22 -7.91
CA ARG A 232 23.93 -4.03 -8.94
C ARG A 232 24.73 -3.14 -9.88
N PRO A 233 26.01 -3.46 -10.17
CA PRO A 233 26.80 -2.70 -11.12
C PRO A 233 26.32 -2.97 -12.55
N TYR A 234 25.43 -2.11 -13.06
CA TYR A 234 25.12 -1.87 -14.49
C TYR A 234 24.54 -3.06 -15.32
N PRO A 235 23.74 -2.83 -16.39
CA PRO A 235 23.09 -1.60 -16.83
C PRO A 235 21.63 -1.59 -16.37
N THR A 236 21.38 -1.65 -15.06
CA THR A 236 20.01 -1.49 -14.59
C THR A 236 19.91 -0.17 -13.86
N ASN A 237 19.15 0.73 -14.47
CA ASN A 237 18.42 1.87 -13.92
C ASN A 237 17.58 1.54 -12.66
N THR A 238 17.98 0.54 -11.88
CA THR A 238 17.16 0.02 -10.80
C THR A 238 17.22 0.97 -9.62
N ASN A 239 16.02 1.37 -9.21
CA ASN A 239 15.72 2.11 -7.99
C ASN A 239 16.04 1.27 -6.74
N ASP A 240 17.18 0.57 -6.71
CA ASP A 240 17.63 -0.31 -5.61
C ASP A 240 18.06 0.48 -4.36
N SER A 241 17.70 1.76 -4.33
CA SER A 241 18.04 2.74 -3.31
C SER A 241 16.86 3.01 -2.39
N VAL A 242 17.21 3.58 -1.23
CA VAL A 242 16.26 4.30 -0.38
C VAL A 242 16.41 5.77 -0.71
N ILE A 243 15.34 6.36 -1.25
CA ILE A 243 15.22 7.80 -1.48
C ILE A 243 14.17 8.31 -0.49
N CYS A 244 14.54 9.28 0.34
CA CYS A 244 13.61 9.92 1.26
C CYS A 244 13.80 11.42 1.21
N ASN A 245 12.71 12.13 0.96
CA ASN A 245 12.64 13.59 1.00
C ASN A 245 11.55 14.01 1.99
N SER A 246 11.87 14.94 2.89
CA SER A 246 10.96 15.49 3.88
C SER A 246 11.31 16.96 4.17
N ARG A 247 10.49 17.63 4.99
CA ARG A 247 10.85 18.97 5.51
C ARG A 247 12.03 18.94 6.49
N LYS A 248 12.29 17.81 7.14
CA LYS A 248 13.41 17.66 8.08
C LYS A 248 14.74 17.30 7.41
N GLY A 249 14.70 16.83 6.17
CA GLY A 249 15.90 16.48 5.42
C GLY A 249 15.62 15.61 4.21
N SER A 250 16.65 15.49 3.36
CA SER A 250 16.67 14.63 2.18
C SER A 250 17.86 13.68 2.29
N VAL A 251 17.65 12.42 1.91
CA VAL A 251 18.69 11.40 1.84
C VAL A 251 18.43 10.48 0.66
N THR A 252 19.51 10.19 -0.07
CA THR A 252 19.56 9.08 -1.01
C THR A 252 20.66 8.16 -0.53
N THR A 253 20.31 6.92 -0.21
CA THR A 253 21.27 5.91 0.28
C THR A 253 20.98 4.56 -0.35
N TYR A 254 21.94 3.64 -0.26
CA TYR A 254 21.82 2.33 -0.86
C TYR A 254 22.62 1.30 -0.07
N ARG A 255 22.22 0.04 -0.20
CA ARG A 255 22.99 -1.06 0.36
C ARG A 255 24.19 -1.37 -0.54
N ALA A 256 25.39 -1.31 0.03
CA ALA A 256 26.58 -1.73 -0.68
C ALA A 256 26.55 -3.23 -0.97
N ALA A 257 26.98 -3.63 -2.18
CA ALA A 257 27.18 -5.04 -2.49
C ALA A 257 28.26 -5.63 -1.57
N PRO A 258 28.10 -6.88 -1.10
CA PRO A 258 29.15 -7.55 -0.33
C PRO A 258 30.41 -7.62 -1.20
N THR A 259 31.46 -6.93 -0.76
CA THR A 259 32.76 -7.01 -1.44
C THR A 259 33.34 -8.40 -1.19
N SER A 260 33.44 -9.19 -2.26
CA SER A 260 34.19 -10.45 -2.22
C SER A 260 35.64 -10.11 -1.85
N GLY A 261 36.02 -10.40 -0.61
CA GLY A 261 37.34 -10.30 -0.01
C GLY A 261 38.35 -9.37 -0.68
N SER A 262 38.45 -8.13 -0.19
CA SER A 262 39.75 -7.46 0.03
C SER A 262 39.56 -6.20 0.89
N ARG A 263 40.34 -6.13 1.97
CA ARG A 263 40.42 -5.01 2.91
C ARG A 263 40.62 -3.68 2.17
N ARG A 264 39.65 -2.78 2.24
CA ARG A 264 39.84 -1.33 2.42
C ARG A 264 38.48 -0.65 2.63
N LEU A 265 38.21 -0.27 3.87
CA LEU A 265 37.18 0.72 4.21
C LEU A 265 37.51 2.02 3.46
N VAL A 266 36.65 2.38 2.51
CA VAL A 266 36.58 3.77 2.03
C VAL A 266 35.19 4.24 2.37
N ALA A 267 35.05 4.88 3.54
CA ALA A 267 33.94 5.76 3.81
C ALA A 267 34.14 7.02 2.96
N LYS A 268 33.49 7.11 1.80
CA LYS A 268 33.26 8.39 1.14
C LYS A 268 32.01 9.00 1.79
N MET A 269 32.23 9.77 2.86
CA MET A 269 31.28 10.80 3.26
C MET A 269 31.49 11.96 2.30
N ASP A 270 30.61 12.13 1.31
CA ASP A 270 30.50 13.39 0.60
C ASP A 270 29.78 14.39 1.54
N VAL A 271 30.55 14.95 2.46
CA VAL A 271 30.17 16.16 3.19
C VAL A 271 30.31 17.31 2.20
N MET A 272 29.20 17.75 1.61
CA MET A 272 29.13 19.08 1.02
C MET A 272 29.22 20.12 2.14
N GLY A 273 30.44 20.37 2.60
CA GLY A 273 30.78 21.48 3.47
C GLY A 273 30.73 22.77 2.66
N LEU A 274 29.70 23.59 2.91
CA LEU A 274 29.67 25.00 2.57
C LEU A 274 30.89 25.69 3.20
N VAL A 275 31.93 25.92 2.39
CA VAL A 275 33.05 26.79 2.77
C VAL A 275 32.57 28.23 2.64
N GLY A 276 32.16 28.81 3.77
CA GLY A 276 31.95 30.25 3.89
C GLY A 276 33.30 30.97 3.78
N PHE A 277 33.49 31.66 2.67
CA PHE A 277 34.53 32.67 2.49
C PHE A 277 34.25 33.84 3.44
N VAL A 278 35.07 34.00 4.49
CA VAL A 278 35.25 35.30 5.15
C VAL A 278 36.64 35.78 4.80
N TRP A 279 36.69 36.72 3.85
CA TRP A 279 37.87 37.48 3.52
C TRP A 279 38.28 38.36 4.70
N LEU A 280 39.55 38.24 5.07
CA LEU A 280 40.28 39.19 5.89
C LEU A 280 40.94 40.19 4.94
N LEU A 281 40.66 41.49 5.06
CA LEU A 281 41.52 42.54 4.50
C LEU A 281 41.54 43.78 5.42
N VAL A 282 42.60 43.80 6.22
CA VAL A 282 43.48 44.93 6.61
C VAL A 282 42.98 46.35 6.32
N LEU A 283 42.75 47.12 7.39
CA LEU A 283 43.45 48.37 7.76
C LEU A 283 43.16 48.73 9.21
#